data_AF-A0A7C4NQE4-F1
#
_entry.id   AF-A0A7C4NQE4-F1
#
_cell.length_a   1.000
_cell.length_b   1.000
_cell.length_c   1.000
_cell.angle_alpha   90.00
_cell.angle_beta   90.00
_cell.angle_gamma   90.00
#
_symmetry.space_group_name_H-M   'P 1'
#
loop_
_entity.id
_entity.type
_entity.pdbx_description
1 polymer ?
#
loop_
_entity_poly.entity_id
_entity_poly.type
_entity_poly.pdbx_seq_one_letter_code
_entity_poly.pdbx_strand_id
1 'polypeptide(L)'
;MPSIIAGVLTNLLIYFTIKRFTGNPWLGNIASLIAGLDPLMRILSSIALLDIHVDLWTSITLYMVSCGKIRWAILTLALESLFKINTLLLALPIVIYVLTSKYMERRSLLELFTTTILAIVSLISTTLCFQIISSIPLIQYFDLKEWMWSSIFGAIKWHLSIKCVKPPCPVSSNPWDWFMGRGGFILYYYPNKDKIVAMGFYPALARITNTSTLHIPY
;
A
#
# COMPACT_ATOMS: atom_id res chain seq x y z
N MET A 1 -18.29 2.41 -9.56
CA MET A 1 -18.45 0.95 -9.67
C MET A 1 -17.11 0.20 -9.59
N PRO A 2 -16.03 0.59 -10.30
CA PRO A 2 -14.74 -0.11 -10.20
C PRO A 2 -14.17 -0.19 -8.78
N SER A 3 -14.31 0.87 -7.98
CA SER A 3 -13.82 0.94 -6.59
C SER A 3 -14.50 -0.03 -5.63
N ILE A 4 -15.81 -0.28 -5.80
CA ILE A 4 -16.56 -1.24 -4.97
C ILE A 4 -16.10 -2.66 -5.28
N ILE A 5 -15.94 -2.98 -6.56
CA ILE A 5 -15.42 -4.29 -7.00
C ILE A 5 -14.02 -4.51 -6.44
N ALA A 6 -13.16 -3.48 -6.50
CA ALA A 6 -11.84 -3.53 -5.90
C ALA A 6 -11.90 -3.83 -4.39
N GLY A 7 -12.72 -3.11 -3.62
CA GLY A 7 -12.87 -3.38 -2.19
C GLY A 7 -13.39 -4.79 -1.85
N VAL A 8 -14.35 -5.31 -2.62
CA VAL A 8 -14.86 -6.68 -2.43
C VAL A 8 -13.77 -7.72 -2.73
N LEU A 9 -13.04 -7.55 -3.83
CA LEU A 9 -11.95 -8.44 -4.20
C LEU A 9 -10.80 -8.40 -3.19
N THR A 10 -10.44 -7.20 -2.70
CA THR A 10 -9.46 -7.04 -1.64
C THR A 10 -9.87 -7.82 -0.40
N ASN A 11 -11.13 -7.71 0.02
CA ASN A 11 -11.61 -8.43 1.19
C ASN A 11 -11.54 -9.96 1.03
N LEU A 12 -11.88 -10.47 -0.16
CA LEU A 12 -11.72 -11.89 -0.49
C LEU A 12 -10.25 -12.34 -0.48
N LEU A 13 -9.34 -11.50 -1.00
CA LEU A 13 -7.91 -11.79 -0.99
C LEU A 13 -7.31 -11.81 0.41
N ILE A 14 -7.81 -10.96 1.32
CA ILE A 14 -7.44 -11.01 2.74
C ILE A 14 -7.79 -12.37 3.34
N TYR A 15 -9.02 -12.86 3.11
CA TYR A 15 -9.43 -14.20 3.53
C TYR A 15 -8.46 -15.28 3.02
N PHE A 16 -8.19 -15.31 1.70
CA PHE A 16 -7.33 -16.35 1.11
C PHE A 16 -5.88 -16.27 1.60
N THR A 17 -5.36 -15.06 1.78
CA THR A 17 -3.99 -14.82 2.26
C THR A 17 -3.81 -15.31 3.70
N ILE A 18 -4.73 -14.94 4.60
CA ILE A 18 -4.66 -15.38 6.01
C ILE A 18 -4.90 -16.88 6.13
N LYS A 19 -5.88 -17.45 5.40
CA LYS A 19 -6.09 -18.90 5.33
C LYS A 19 -4.83 -19.62 4.89
N ARG A 20 -4.09 -19.06 3.91
CA ARG A 20 -2.85 -19.66 3.40
C ARG A 20 -1.72 -19.61 4.41
N PHE A 21 -1.52 -18.48 5.09
CA PHE A 21 -0.45 -18.34 6.08
C PHE A 21 -0.70 -19.19 7.34
N THR A 22 -1.94 -19.25 7.81
CA THR A 22 -2.29 -19.90 9.09
C THR A 22 -2.75 -21.35 8.93
N GLY A 23 -3.14 -21.77 7.72
CA GLY A 23 -3.81 -23.04 7.47
C GLY A 23 -5.25 -23.10 8.01
N ASN A 24 -5.73 -22.06 8.69
CA ASN A 24 -7.02 -22.06 9.38
C ASN A 24 -8.05 -21.17 8.64
N PRO A 25 -9.14 -21.74 8.11
CA PRO A 25 -10.18 -20.96 7.42
C PRO A 25 -10.94 -20.01 8.35
N TRP A 26 -11.04 -20.32 9.65
CA TRP A 26 -11.73 -19.46 10.62
C TRP A 26 -10.99 -18.13 10.82
N LEU A 27 -9.66 -18.16 10.88
CA LEU A 27 -8.86 -16.94 10.99
C LEU A 27 -8.99 -16.08 9.72
N GLY A 28 -9.09 -16.71 8.55
CA GLY A 28 -9.38 -16.00 7.31
C GLY A 28 -10.73 -15.28 7.34
N ASN A 29 -11.79 -15.96 7.82
CA ASN A 29 -13.13 -15.37 7.93
C ASN A 29 -13.14 -14.19 8.92
N ILE A 30 -12.50 -14.34 10.08
CA ILE A 30 -12.39 -13.28 11.08
C ILE A 30 -11.65 -12.08 10.50
N ALA A 31 -10.52 -12.29 9.83
CA ALA A 31 -9.74 -11.21 9.23
C ALA A 31 -10.51 -10.47 8.14
N SER A 32 -11.19 -11.20 7.26
CA SER A 32 -12.04 -10.61 6.21
C SER A 32 -13.26 -9.89 6.77
N LEU A 33 -13.85 -10.39 7.86
CA LEU A 33 -14.95 -9.70 8.53
C LEU A 33 -14.47 -8.38 9.15
N ILE A 34 -13.32 -8.39 9.85
CA ILE A 34 -12.74 -7.18 10.44
C ILE A 34 -12.42 -6.16 9.35
N ALA A 35 -11.78 -6.58 8.26
CA ALA A 35 -11.45 -5.69 7.14
C ALA A 35 -12.69 -5.16 6.41
N GLY A 36 -13.72 -5.99 6.22
CA GLY A 36 -14.97 -5.58 5.57
C GLY A 36 -15.83 -4.64 6.44
N LEU A 37 -15.74 -4.77 7.77
CA LEU A 37 -16.42 -3.88 8.71
C LEU A 37 -15.64 -2.59 8.98
N ASP A 38 -14.37 -2.52 8.57
CA ASP A 38 -13.55 -1.33 8.72
C ASP A 38 -14.14 -0.12 7.98
N PRO A 39 -14.46 0.98 8.67
CA PRO A 39 -15.04 2.16 8.04
C PRO A 39 -14.11 2.77 7.00
N LEU A 40 -12.79 2.71 7.20
CA LEU A 40 -11.83 3.23 6.23
C LEU A 40 -11.88 2.42 4.92
N MET A 41 -11.85 1.08 4.97
CA MET A 41 -12.03 0.22 3.80
C MET A 41 -13.37 0.49 3.07
N ARG A 42 -14.47 0.64 3.82
CA ARG A 42 -15.79 0.93 3.24
C ARG A 42 -15.84 2.31 2.56
N ILE A 43 -15.24 3.32 3.18
CA ILE A 43 -15.18 4.67 2.64
C ILE A 43 -14.33 4.69 1.37
N LEU A 44 -13.12 4.11 1.41
CA LEU A 44 -12.20 4.09 0.26
C LEU A 44 -12.74 3.27 -0.92
N SER A 45 -13.54 2.23 -0.68
CA SER A 45 -14.22 1.48 -1.74
C SER A 45 -15.45 2.18 -2.32
N SER A 46 -16.07 3.08 -1.55
CA SER A 46 -17.26 3.83 -1.98
C SER A 46 -16.90 5.12 -2.74
N ILE A 47 -15.80 5.76 -2.37
CA ILE A 47 -15.28 6.96 -3.03
C ILE A 47 -14.33 6.52 -4.15
N ALA A 48 -14.38 7.20 -5.30
CA ALA A 48 -13.49 6.93 -6.44
C ALA A 48 -12.06 7.46 -6.20
N LEU A 49 -11.40 6.95 -5.16
CA LEU A 49 -9.99 7.21 -4.86
C LEU A 49 -9.10 6.11 -5.45
N LEU A 50 -7.86 6.47 -5.75
CA LEU A 50 -6.87 5.53 -6.30
C LEU A 50 -6.41 4.50 -5.25
N ASP A 51 -6.48 4.86 -3.97
CA ASP A 51 -5.94 4.08 -2.85
C ASP A 51 -6.60 2.69 -2.72
N ILE A 52 -7.87 2.52 -3.10
CA ILE A 52 -8.50 1.19 -3.08
C ILE A 52 -7.94 0.26 -4.16
N HIS A 53 -7.49 0.81 -5.29
CA HIS A 53 -6.83 0.02 -6.33
C HIS A 53 -5.42 -0.37 -5.90
N VAL A 54 -4.72 0.54 -5.21
CA VAL A 54 -3.44 0.21 -4.58
C VAL A 54 -3.61 -0.97 -3.62
N ASP A 55 -4.57 -0.88 -2.70
CA ASP A 55 -4.84 -1.92 -1.69
C ASP A 55 -5.22 -3.28 -2.30
N LEU A 56 -5.98 -3.28 -3.42
CA LEU A 56 -6.25 -4.48 -4.20
C LEU A 56 -4.96 -5.13 -4.72
N TRP A 57 -4.09 -4.36 -5.38
CA TRP A 57 -2.85 -4.88 -5.93
C TRP A 57 -1.85 -5.30 -4.84
N THR A 58 -1.78 -4.56 -3.73
CA THR A 58 -1.03 -4.96 -2.53
C THR A 58 -1.51 -6.34 -2.04
N SER A 59 -2.82 -6.54 -1.95
CA SER A 59 -3.43 -7.80 -1.50
C SER A 59 -3.17 -8.95 -2.47
N ILE A 60 -3.20 -8.71 -3.79
CA ILE A 60 -2.80 -9.70 -4.80
C ILE A 60 -1.32 -10.06 -4.62
N THR A 61 -0.43 -9.06 -4.45
CA THR A 61 1.00 -9.27 -4.26
C THR A 61 1.26 -10.12 -3.02
N LEU A 62 0.63 -9.80 -1.88
CA LEU A 62 0.74 -10.58 -0.65
C LEU A 62 0.21 -12.01 -0.83
N TYR A 63 -0.90 -12.19 -1.54
CA TYR A 63 -1.41 -13.52 -1.86
C TYR A 63 -0.41 -14.34 -2.69
N MET A 64 0.22 -13.73 -3.71
CA MET A 64 1.25 -14.41 -4.53
C MET A 64 2.48 -14.79 -3.70
N VAL A 65 2.91 -13.94 -2.77
CA VAL A 65 3.98 -14.24 -1.80
C VAL A 65 3.59 -15.43 -0.93
N SER A 66 2.36 -15.46 -0.40
CA SER A 66 1.84 -16.57 0.41
C SER A 66 1.75 -17.90 -0.36
N CYS A 67 1.63 -17.83 -1.68
CA CYS A 67 1.68 -18.99 -2.58
C CYS A 67 3.12 -19.43 -2.94
N GLY A 68 4.15 -18.71 -2.48
CA GLY A 68 5.55 -18.94 -2.88
C GLY A 68 5.86 -18.50 -4.32
N LYS A 69 4.94 -17.79 -4.98
CA LYS A 69 5.03 -17.39 -6.39
C LYS A 69 5.73 -16.04 -6.55
N ILE A 70 7.00 -15.95 -6.18
CA ILE A 70 7.76 -14.69 -6.11
C ILE A 70 7.81 -13.91 -7.44
N ARG A 71 7.95 -14.60 -8.58
CA ARG A 71 7.95 -13.92 -9.89
C ARG A 71 6.63 -13.19 -10.16
N TRP A 72 5.51 -13.80 -9.78
CA TRP A 72 4.20 -13.19 -9.92
C TRP A 72 3.99 -12.05 -8.92
N ALA A 73 4.51 -12.19 -7.70
CA ALA A 73 4.51 -11.11 -6.72
C ALA A 73 5.31 -9.88 -7.21
N ILE A 74 6.47 -10.09 -7.83
CA ILE A 74 7.26 -8.99 -8.43
C ILE A 74 6.47 -8.31 -9.55
N LEU A 75 5.81 -9.08 -10.41
CA LEU A 75 5.00 -8.54 -11.50
C LEU A 75 3.81 -7.73 -10.98
N THR A 76 3.09 -8.24 -9.98
CA THR A 76 1.94 -7.54 -9.40
C THR A 76 2.36 -6.30 -8.64
N LEU A 77 3.51 -6.33 -7.93
CA LEU A 77 4.09 -5.15 -7.29
C LEU A 77 4.53 -4.09 -8.33
N ALA A 78 5.07 -4.51 -9.47
CA ALA A 78 5.42 -3.59 -10.54
C ALA A 78 4.16 -2.91 -11.12
N LEU A 79 3.06 -3.64 -11.30
CA LEU A 79 1.76 -3.07 -11.70
C LEU A 79 1.19 -2.14 -10.63
N GLU A 80 1.30 -2.50 -9.35
CA GLU A 80 0.88 -1.68 -8.21
C GLU A 80 1.58 -0.31 -8.19
N SER A 81 2.88 -0.29 -8.56
CA SER A 81 3.66 0.94 -8.63
C SER A 81 3.12 1.97 -9.62
N LEU A 82 2.36 1.54 -10.64
CA LEU A 82 1.71 2.43 -11.61
C LEU A 82 0.64 3.32 -10.96
N PHE A 83 0.05 2.84 -9.86
CA PHE A 83 -0.95 3.59 -9.11
C PHE A 83 -0.28 4.53 -8.10
N LYS A 84 0.72 4.03 -7.37
CA LYS A 84 1.40 4.84 -6.34
C LYS A 84 2.81 4.34 -6.11
N ILE A 85 3.81 5.21 -6.26
CA ILE A 85 5.23 4.81 -6.18
C ILE A 85 5.67 4.36 -4.78
N ASN A 86 4.99 4.82 -3.73
CA ASN A 86 5.30 4.43 -2.35
C ASN A 86 5.00 2.96 -2.05
N THR A 87 4.27 2.27 -2.93
CA THR A 87 3.99 0.82 -2.84
C THR A 87 5.24 -0.01 -3.01
N LEU A 88 6.28 0.51 -3.67
CA LEU A 88 7.59 -0.13 -3.78
C LEU A 88 8.24 -0.39 -2.41
N LEU A 89 7.77 0.24 -1.33
CA LEU A 89 8.18 -0.13 0.03
C LEU A 89 7.81 -1.59 0.39
N LEU A 90 6.78 -2.16 -0.25
CA LEU A 90 6.44 -3.59 -0.14
C LEU A 90 7.52 -4.51 -0.71
N ALA A 91 8.45 -4.00 -1.51
CA ALA A 91 9.62 -4.76 -1.96
C ALA A 91 10.47 -5.25 -0.79
N LEU A 92 10.61 -4.44 0.28
CA LEU A 92 11.44 -4.78 1.43
C LEU A 92 11.00 -6.09 2.11
N PRO A 93 9.73 -6.26 2.55
CA PRO A 93 9.30 -7.52 3.13
C PRO A 93 9.38 -8.69 2.14
N ILE A 94 9.20 -8.47 0.83
CA ILE A 94 9.38 -9.54 -0.17
C ILE A 94 10.84 -10.00 -0.26
N VAL A 95 11.80 -9.06 -0.30
CA VAL A 95 13.23 -9.38 -0.32
C VAL A 95 13.63 -10.11 0.97
N ILE A 96 13.15 -9.65 2.13
CA ILE A 96 13.38 -10.32 3.42
C ILE A 96 12.79 -11.74 3.40
N TYR A 97 11.60 -11.93 2.84
CA TYR A 97 10.99 -13.26 2.69
C TYR A 97 11.81 -14.20 1.79
N VAL A 98 12.33 -13.70 0.66
CA VAL A 98 13.22 -14.47 -0.22
C VAL A 98 14.51 -14.87 0.50
N LEU A 99 15.12 -13.92 1.21
CA LEU A 99 16.34 -14.17 1.99
C LEU A 99 16.11 -15.23 3.07
N THR A 100 15.06 -15.08 3.88
CA THR A 100 14.76 -15.99 4.98
C THR A 100 14.37 -17.38 4.49
N SER A 101 13.53 -17.50 3.46
CA SER A 101 13.16 -18.80 2.89
C SER A 101 14.38 -19.56 2.35
N LYS A 102 15.28 -18.87 1.64
CA LYS A 102 16.50 -19.51 1.10
C LYS A 102 17.54 -19.82 2.16
N TYR A 103 17.64 -18.99 3.20
CA TYR A 103 18.49 -19.29 4.36
C TYR A 103 18.03 -20.55 5.08
N MET A 104 16.71 -20.71 5.26
CA MET A 104 16.13 -21.92 5.86
C MET A 104 16.32 -23.18 5.01
N GLU A 105 16.45 -23.04 3.68
CA GLU A 105 16.84 -24.13 2.76
C GLU A 105 18.33 -24.54 2.88
N ARG A 106 19.12 -23.91 3.78
CA ARG A 106 20.57 -24.15 3.96
C ARG A 106 21.40 -24.00 2.68
N ARG A 107 20.99 -23.06 1.81
CA ARG A 107 21.74 -22.68 0.61
C ARG A 107 23.10 -22.07 0.99
N SER A 108 24.06 -22.18 0.07
CA SER A 108 25.36 -21.51 0.24
C SER A 108 25.21 -19.98 0.26
N LEU A 109 26.11 -19.26 0.94
CA LEU A 109 26.07 -17.79 0.99
C LEU A 109 26.13 -17.15 -0.41
N LEU A 110 26.85 -17.78 -1.35
CA LEU A 110 26.95 -17.31 -2.73
C LEU A 110 25.60 -17.46 -3.46
N GLU A 111 24.89 -18.57 -3.27
CA GLU A 111 23.53 -18.74 -3.80
C GLU A 111 22.54 -17.74 -3.20
N LEU A 112 22.65 -17.45 -1.90
CA LEU A 112 21.81 -16.44 -1.25
C LEU A 112 22.04 -15.06 -1.87
N PHE A 113 23.30 -14.66 -2.03
CA PHE A 113 23.66 -13.37 -2.61
C PHE A 113 23.19 -13.24 -4.06
N THR A 114 23.48 -14.24 -4.88
CA THR A 114 23.10 -14.25 -6.31
C THR A 114 21.58 -14.25 -6.50
N THR A 115 20.83 -15.07 -5.76
CA THR A 115 19.36 -15.10 -5.86
C THR A 115 18.71 -13.80 -5.40
N THR A 116 19.25 -13.17 -4.35
CA THR A 116 18.74 -11.88 -3.85
C THR A 116 18.99 -10.76 -4.84
N ILE A 117 20.21 -10.68 -5.40
CA ILE A 117 20.52 -9.69 -6.45
C ILE A 117 19.62 -9.89 -7.66
N LEU A 118 19.44 -11.14 -8.12
CA LEU A 118 18.54 -11.42 -9.25
C LEU A 118 17.10 -10.99 -8.96
N ALA A 119 16.61 -11.18 -7.73
CA ALA A 119 15.28 -10.72 -7.34
C ALA A 119 15.17 -9.19 -7.35
N ILE A 120 16.17 -8.48 -6.82
CA ILE A 120 16.22 -7.01 -6.80
C ILE A 120 16.29 -6.45 -8.23
N VAL A 121 17.20 -6.99 -9.05
CA VAL A 121 17.33 -6.59 -10.46
C VAL A 121 16.03 -6.86 -11.20
N SER A 122 15.44 -8.04 -11.04
CA SER A 122 14.15 -8.39 -11.65
C SER A 122 13.05 -7.41 -11.24
N LEU A 123 12.99 -7.03 -9.96
CA LEU A 123 12.03 -6.06 -9.45
C LEU A 123 12.22 -4.67 -10.09
N ILE A 124 13.44 -4.15 -10.07
CA ILE A 124 13.76 -2.83 -10.62
C ILE A 124 13.46 -2.80 -12.12
N SER A 125 13.96 -3.79 -12.87
CA SER A 125 13.75 -3.87 -14.31
C SER A 125 12.26 -3.99 -14.66
N THR A 126 11.51 -4.86 -13.99
CA THR A 126 10.08 -5.04 -14.26
C THR A 126 9.29 -3.77 -13.97
N THR A 127 9.58 -3.11 -12.83
CA THR A 127 8.96 -1.84 -12.45
C THR A 127 9.24 -0.76 -13.49
N LEU A 128 10.50 -0.57 -13.89
CA LEU A 128 10.87 0.42 -14.90
C LEU A 128 10.22 0.13 -16.25
N CYS A 129 10.17 -1.14 -16.67
CA CYS A 129 9.50 -1.53 -17.90
C CYS A 129 8.03 -1.12 -17.89
N PHE A 130 7.28 -1.44 -16.84
CA PHE A 130 5.86 -1.08 -16.75
C PHE A 130 5.67 0.45 -16.74
N GLN A 131 6.48 1.19 -15.97
CA GLN A 131 6.40 2.65 -15.89
C GLN A 131 6.68 3.32 -17.24
N ILE A 132 7.67 2.83 -17.99
CA ILE A 132 8.00 3.34 -19.33
C ILE A 132 6.86 3.02 -20.30
N ILE A 133 6.39 1.75 -20.32
CA ILE A 133 5.34 1.31 -21.23
C ILE A 133 4.05 2.09 -21.00
N SER A 134 3.62 2.26 -19.75
CA SER A 134 2.42 3.04 -19.41
C SER A 134 2.56 4.51 -19.75
N SER A 135 3.79 5.03 -19.81
CA SER A 135 4.09 6.43 -20.08
C SER A 135 4.40 6.74 -21.53
N ILE A 136 4.33 5.78 -22.46
CA ILE A 136 4.66 6.00 -23.88
C ILE A 136 3.95 7.23 -24.47
N PRO A 137 2.64 7.45 -24.26
CA PRO A 137 1.96 8.64 -24.79
C PRO A 137 2.53 9.95 -24.24
N LEU A 138 2.93 9.97 -22.97
CA LEU A 138 3.55 11.15 -22.33
C LEU A 138 4.98 11.36 -22.83
N ILE A 139 5.73 10.28 -23.01
CA ILE A 139 7.09 10.31 -23.55
C ILE A 139 7.08 10.83 -24.99
N GLN A 140 6.09 10.45 -25.80
CA GLN A 140 5.92 10.96 -27.16
C GLN A 140 5.58 12.46 -27.20
N TYR A 141 4.95 12.99 -26.14
CA TYR A 141 4.57 14.40 -26.07
C TYR A 141 5.67 15.29 -25.49
N PHE A 142 6.40 14.84 -24.46
CA PHE A 142 7.40 15.64 -23.73
C PHE A 142 8.86 15.30 -24.08
N ASP A 143 9.12 14.29 -24.89
CA ASP A 143 10.42 13.61 -25.02
C ASP A 143 10.86 12.84 -23.76
N LEU A 144 11.71 11.82 -23.97
CA LEU A 144 12.17 10.93 -22.90
C LEU A 144 12.89 11.69 -21.76
N LYS A 145 13.68 12.70 -22.11
CA LYS A 145 14.48 13.46 -21.14
C LYS A 145 13.59 14.26 -20.19
N GLU A 146 12.63 15.02 -20.69
CA GLU A 146 11.73 15.81 -19.85
C GLU A 146 10.75 14.92 -19.09
N TRP A 147 10.30 13.82 -19.69
CA TRP A 147 9.52 12.82 -18.97
C TRP A 147 10.29 12.26 -17.77
N MET A 148 11.57 11.87 -17.94
CA MET A 148 12.38 11.38 -16.82
C MET A 148 12.58 12.46 -15.75
N TRP A 149 12.88 13.69 -16.15
CA TRP A 149 13.08 14.79 -15.22
C TRP A 149 11.82 15.12 -14.42
N SER A 150 10.66 15.17 -15.08
CA SER A 150 9.39 15.53 -14.46
C SER A 150 8.79 14.38 -13.65
N SER A 151 8.79 13.17 -14.21
CA SER A 151 8.05 12.03 -13.65
C SER A 151 8.84 11.24 -12.61
N ILE A 152 10.17 11.15 -12.77
CA ILE A 152 11.02 10.39 -11.83
C ILE A 152 11.67 11.34 -10.83
N PHE A 153 12.55 12.23 -11.32
CA PHE A 153 13.30 13.12 -10.43
C PHE A 153 12.38 14.16 -9.76
N GLY A 154 11.42 14.70 -10.51
CA GLY A 154 10.38 15.58 -9.99
C GLY A 154 9.53 14.92 -8.91
N ALA A 155 9.13 13.66 -9.12
CA ALA A 155 8.38 12.89 -8.10
C ALA A 155 9.21 12.64 -6.84
N ILE A 156 10.48 12.26 -6.98
CA ILE A 156 11.39 12.08 -5.82
C ILE A 156 11.54 13.41 -5.06
N LYS A 157 11.82 14.51 -5.79
CA LYS A 157 11.93 15.85 -5.19
C LYS A 157 10.63 16.25 -4.48
N TRP A 158 9.48 15.96 -5.08
CA TRP A 158 8.18 16.18 -4.47
C TRP A 158 8.02 15.34 -3.19
N HIS A 159 8.30 14.04 -3.21
CA HIS A 159 8.17 13.20 -2.02
C HIS A 159 9.12 13.59 -0.88
N LEU A 160 10.27 14.18 -1.20
CA LEU A 160 11.24 14.68 -0.21
C LEU A 160 10.99 16.13 0.22
N SER A 161 10.04 16.83 -0.40
CA SER A 161 9.76 18.24 -0.06
C SER A 161 8.76 18.36 1.09
N ILE A 162 8.99 19.34 1.96
CA ILE A 162 8.01 19.74 2.98
C ILE A 162 6.82 20.40 2.27
N LYS A 163 5.60 19.92 2.53
CA LYS A 163 4.38 20.36 1.84
C LYS A 163 3.77 21.62 2.42
N CYS A 164 3.89 21.82 3.72
CA CYS A 164 3.32 22.97 4.38
C CYS A 164 4.15 23.36 5.61
N VAL A 165 4.46 24.66 5.71
CA VAL A 165 5.31 25.23 6.76
C VAL A 165 4.59 26.35 7.53
N LYS A 166 3.46 26.86 7.01
CA LYS A 166 2.74 28.04 7.56
C LYS A 166 1.24 27.76 7.72
N PRO A 167 0.61 28.17 8.84
CA PRO A 167 -0.82 28.06 9.04
C PRO A 167 -1.65 28.76 7.94
N PRO A 168 -2.83 28.23 7.56
CA PRO A 168 -3.46 27.00 8.05
C PRO A 168 -2.94 25.77 7.28
N CYS A 169 -1.97 25.05 7.85
CA CYS A 169 -1.57 23.77 7.29
C CYS A 169 -2.63 22.72 7.61
N PRO A 170 -3.05 21.89 6.62
CA PRO A 170 -3.83 20.71 6.94
C PRO A 170 -3.03 19.86 7.92
N VAL A 171 -3.74 19.27 8.89
CA VAL A 171 -3.13 18.41 9.91
C VAL A 171 -2.35 17.31 9.19
N SER A 172 -1.02 17.32 9.34
CA SER A 172 -0.20 16.21 8.86
C SER A 172 -0.50 15.02 9.75
N SER A 173 -1.16 14.04 9.18
CA SER A 173 -1.59 12.83 9.87
C SER A 173 -0.72 11.67 9.46
N ASN A 174 -0.08 10.99 10.41
CA ASN A 174 0.69 9.81 10.06
C ASN A 174 -0.27 8.67 9.70
N PRO A 175 0.11 7.74 8.82
CA PRO A 175 -0.73 6.59 8.48
C PRO A 175 -1.18 5.76 9.71
N TRP A 176 -0.33 5.70 10.75
CA TRP A 176 -0.65 5.05 12.02
C TRP A 176 -1.75 5.76 12.81
N ASP A 177 -1.86 7.08 12.67
CA ASP A 177 -2.91 7.87 13.34
C ASP A 177 -4.28 7.47 12.77
N TRP A 178 -4.38 7.21 11.46
CA TRP A 178 -5.61 6.77 10.82
C TRP A 178 -6.06 5.39 11.32
N PHE A 179 -5.11 4.47 11.49
CA PHE A 179 -5.37 3.15 12.06
C PHE A 179 -5.86 3.26 13.50
N MET A 180 -5.31 4.19 14.28
CA MET A 180 -5.73 4.47 15.65
C MET A 180 -6.95 5.40 15.74
N GLY A 181 -7.59 5.75 14.62
CA GLY A 181 -8.75 6.67 14.60
C GLY A 181 -8.45 8.09 15.12
N ARG A 182 -7.19 8.54 15.03
CA ARG A 182 -6.74 9.87 15.47
C ARG A 182 -6.34 10.72 14.26
N GLY A 183 -6.62 12.02 14.32
CA GLY A 183 -6.08 13.00 13.37
C GLY A 183 -6.29 12.67 11.89
N GLY A 184 -7.41 12.06 11.50
CA GLY A 184 -7.59 11.58 10.13
C GLY A 184 -7.55 12.67 9.06
N PHE A 185 -7.11 12.31 7.85
CA PHE A 185 -7.08 13.22 6.70
C PHE A 185 -8.47 13.33 6.05
N ILE A 186 -8.85 14.52 5.60
CA ILE A 186 -10.16 14.75 5.00
C ILE A 186 -10.17 14.18 3.58
N LEU A 187 -11.02 13.18 3.34
CA LEU A 187 -11.16 12.49 2.06
C LEU A 187 -12.13 13.19 1.11
N TYR A 188 -13.20 13.78 1.66
CA TYR A 188 -14.25 14.41 0.86
C TYR A 188 -14.99 15.48 1.65
N TYR A 189 -15.37 16.57 0.98
CA TYR A 189 -16.26 17.60 1.53
C TYR A 189 -17.61 17.51 0.84
N TYR A 190 -18.65 17.36 1.64
CA TYR A 190 -20.03 17.45 1.16
C TYR A 190 -20.42 18.90 0.87
N PRO A 191 -21.41 19.12 -0.02
CA PRO A 191 -21.94 20.46 -0.30
C PRO A 191 -22.47 21.19 0.94
N ASN A 192 -22.88 20.47 1.97
CA ASN A 192 -23.38 21.01 3.25
C ASN A 192 -22.27 21.32 4.28
N LYS A 193 -20.99 21.29 3.87
CA LYS A 193 -19.78 21.45 4.71
C LYS A 193 -19.44 20.28 5.64
N ASP A 194 -20.19 19.18 5.59
CA ASP A 194 -19.77 17.96 6.25
C ASP A 194 -18.53 17.38 5.56
N LYS A 195 -17.74 16.62 6.32
CA LYS A 195 -16.49 16.04 5.81
C LYS A 195 -16.38 14.57 6.15
N ILE A 196 -15.95 13.78 5.17
CA ILE A 196 -15.53 12.41 5.37
C ILE A 196 -14.04 12.43 5.67
N VAL A 197 -13.63 11.71 6.69
CA VAL A 197 -12.25 11.66 7.16
C VAL A 197 -11.76 10.23 7.13
N ALA A 198 -10.50 10.03 6.73
CA ALA A 198 -9.79 8.76 6.77
C ALA A 198 -9.57 8.34 8.22
N MET A 199 -10.50 7.57 8.77
CA MET A 199 -10.42 7.02 10.12
C MET A 199 -10.82 5.54 10.08
N GLY A 200 -9.92 4.67 10.52
CA GLY A 200 -10.17 3.23 10.65
C GLY A 200 -10.90 2.88 11.96
N PHE A 201 -11.12 1.59 12.17
CA PHE A 201 -11.72 1.08 13.39
C PHE A 201 -10.85 1.41 14.61
N TYR A 202 -11.38 2.20 15.54
CA TYR A 202 -10.80 2.35 16.88
C TYR A 202 -11.08 1.07 17.66
N PRO A 203 -10.09 0.22 18.00
CA PRO A 203 -10.38 -0.95 18.81
C PRO A 203 -10.89 -0.48 20.18
N ALA A 204 -11.92 -1.14 20.71
CA ALA A 204 -12.44 -0.87 22.06
C ALA A 204 -11.32 -0.88 23.14
N LEU A 205 -10.23 -1.62 22.88
CA LEU A 205 -9.00 -1.66 23.69
C LEU A 205 -8.29 -0.31 23.83
N ALA A 206 -8.32 0.56 22.82
CA ALA A 206 -7.70 1.88 22.92
C ALA A 206 -8.48 2.82 23.86
N ARG A 207 -9.76 2.52 24.15
CA ARG A 207 -10.56 3.25 25.15
C ARG A 207 -10.02 3.05 26.57
N ILE A 208 -9.36 1.91 26.83
CA ILE A 208 -8.76 1.58 28.13
C ILE A 208 -7.45 2.36 28.34
N THR A 209 -6.74 2.71 27.26
CA THR A 209 -5.51 3.51 27.34
C THR A 209 -5.75 5.01 27.22
N ASN A 210 -6.95 5.45 26.81
CA ASN A 210 -7.32 6.86 26.66
C ASN A 210 -7.93 7.51 27.92
N THR A 211 -8.03 6.82 29.06
CA THR A 211 -8.37 7.48 30.34
C THR A 211 -7.25 8.35 30.91
N SER A 212 -6.12 8.45 30.21
CA SER A 212 -5.02 9.38 30.51
C SER A 212 -4.80 10.41 29.40
N THR A 213 -5.86 10.89 28.75
CA THR A 213 -5.76 12.01 27.81
C THR A 213 -5.35 13.29 28.53
N LEU A 214 -4.05 13.61 28.41
CA LEU A 214 -3.51 14.96 28.48
C LEU A 214 -4.40 15.91 27.65
N HIS A 215 -4.94 16.93 28.33
CA HIS A 215 -5.47 18.12 27.69
C HIS A 215 -4.37 18.74 26.82
N ILE A 216 -4.57 18.75 25.51
CA ILE A 216 -3.86 19.67 24.62
C ILE A 216 -4.86 20.78 24.30
N PRO A 217 -4.68 22.00 24.86
CA PRO A 217 -5.49 23.14 24.48
C PRO A 217 -5.17 23.55 23.04
N TYR A 218 -6.20 24.06 22.36
CA TYR A 218 -6.23 24.53 20.98
C TYR A 218 -5.15 25.55 20.63
#